data_AF-A0A0S8JR10-F1
#
_entry.id   AF-A0A0S8JR10-F1
#
_cell.length_a   1.000
_cell.length_b   1.000
_cell.length_c   1.000
_cell.angle_alpha   90.00
_cell.angle_beta   90.00
_cell.angle_gamma   90.00
#
_symmetry.space_group_name_H-M   'P 1'
#
loop_
_entity.id
_entity.type
_entity.pdbx_description
1 polymer ?
#
loop_
_entity_poly.entity_id
_entity_poly.type
_entity_poly.pdbx_seq_one_letter_code
_entity_poly.pdbx_strand_id
1 'polypeptide(L)'
;EEERSELINLYNLITKKIANEVKIKLTSREEKKLTQIRQHNPDLIEAIYKGKFYMDQLTPEGFKMGQKFYNDAIAIDPSNPLPYLGLAVAYSTAGHVSAVVPDACSA
;
A
#
# COMPACT_ATOMS: atom_id res chain seq x y z
N GLU A 1 5.70 3.31 16.93
CA GLU A 1 4.39 3.00 16.31
C GLU A 1 3.37 4.13 16.49
N GLU A 2 3.25 4.72 17.68
CA GLU A 2 2.33 5.85 17.97
C GLU A 2 2.52 7.05 17.02
N GLU A 3 3.76 7.51 16.78
CA GLU A 3 4.04 8.66 15.92
C GLU A 3 3.50 8.54 14.48
N ARG A 4 3.53 7.34 13.87
CA ARG A 4 3.00 7.14 12.50
C ARG A 4 1.48 7.13 12.48
N SER A 5 0.83 6.61 13.52
CA SER A 5 -0.63 6.68 13.65
C SER A 5 -1.09 8.12 13.85
N GLU A 6 -0.35 8.89 14.65
CA GLU A 6 -0.56 10.33 14.83
C GLU A 6 -0.45 11.10 13.51
N LEU A 7 0.53 10.77 12.66
CA LEU A 7 0.69 11.39 11.35
C LEU A 7 -0.55 11.19 10.45
N ILE A 8 -1.11 9.97 10.40
CA ILE A 8 -2.31 9.68 9.61
C ILE A 8 -3.52 10.47 10.13
N ASN A 9 -3.65 10.56 11.45
CA ASN A 9 -4.72 11.35 12.07
C ASN A 9 -4.55 12.85 11.80
N LEU A 10 -3.31 13.35 11.79
CA LEU A 10 -2.99 14.72 11.40
C LEU A 10 -3.38 15.00 9.94
N TYR A 11 -3.09 14.07 9.01
CA TYR A 11 -3.53 14.20 7.62
C TYR A 11 -5.05 14.29 7.52
N ASN A 12 -5.80 13.42 8.19
CA ASN A 12 -7.27 13.47 8.21
C ASN A 12 -7.80 14.82 8.73
N LEU A 13 -7.18 15.36 9.79
CA LEU A 13 -7.53 16.66 10.35
C LEU A 13 -7.29 17.78 9.32
N ILE A 14 -6.13 17.81 8.67
CA ILE A 14 -5.76 18.81 7.66
C ILE A 14 -6.71 18.72 6.47
N THR A 15 -6.96 17.51 5.94
CA THR A 15 -7.88 17.31 4.82
C THR A 15 -9.29 17.80 5.13
N LYS A 16 -9.80 17.53 6.34
CA LYS A 16 -11.11 18.03 6.79
C LYS A 16 -11.14 19.56 6.89
N LYS A 17 -10.07 20.17 7.42
CA LYS A 17 -9.95 21.64 7.46
C LYS A 17 -9.96 22.25 6.05
N ILE A 18 -9.18 21.71 5.13
CA ILE A 18 -9.14 22.18 3.74
C ILE A 18 -10.54 22.07 3.12
N ALA A 19 -11.20 20.90 3.21
CA ALA A 19 -12.53 20.68 2.65
C ALA A 19 -13.56 21.70 3.17
N ASN A 20 -13.50 22.02 4.47
CA ASN A 20 -14.35 23.05 5.08
C ASN A 20 -14.04 24.46 4.54
N GLU A 21 -12.75 24.85 4.47
CA GLU A 21 -12.33 26.17 3.99
C GLU A 21 -12.69 26.41 2.52
N VAL A 22 -12.50 25.39 1.67
CA VAL A 22 -12.87 25.47 0.24
C VAL A 22 -14.34 25.17 -0.03
N LYS A 23 -15.15 24.97 1.02
CA LYS A 23 -16.61 24.73 0.98
C LYS A 23 -17.00 23.53 0.11
N ILE A 24 -16.17 22.50 0.06
CA ILE A 24 -16.50 21.23 -0.58
C ILE A 24 -17.45 20.46 0.34
N LYS A 25 -18.62 20.08 -0.20
CA LYS A 25 -19.56 19.23 0.53
C LYS A 25 -19.09 17.78 0.48
N LEU A 26 -18.53 17.32 1.59
CA LEU A 26 -18.20 15.92 1.76
C LEU A 26 -19.48 15.07 1.78
N THR A 27 -19.45 13.94 1.08
CA THR A 27 -20.48 12.92 1.22
C THR A 27 -20.39 12.28 2.61
N SER A 28 -21.49 11.72 3.10
CA SER A 28 -21.49 11.00 4.39
C SER A 28 -20.46 9.86 4.43
N ARG A 29 -20.11 9.27 3.27
CA ARG A 29 -19.05 8.26 3.16
C ARG A 29 -17.66 8.86 3.38
N GLU A 30 -17.39 10.04 2.83
CA GLU A 30 -16.10 10.73 2.97
C GLU A 30 -15.91 11.27 4.38
N GLU A 31 -16.95 11.86 4.98
CA GLU A 31 -16.92 12.27 6.38
C GLU A 31 -16.60 11.10 7.29
N LYS A 32 -17.22 9.94 7.05
CA LYS A 32 -16.97 8.72 7.81
C LYS A 32 -15.55 8.20 7.64
N LYS A 33 -14.94 8.34 6.45
CA LYS A 33 -13.53 7.99 6.23
C LYS A 33 -12.57 8.94 6.96
N LEU A 34 -12.85 10.24 6.97
CA LEU A 34 -12.00 11.27 7.59
C LEU A 34 -12.14 11.35 9.11
N THR A 35 -13.23 10.82 9.67
CA THR A 35 -13.47 10.72 11.12
C THR A 35 -13.11 9.34 11.69
N GLN A 36 -12.87 8.34 10.83
CA GLN A 36 -12.41 7.04 11.28
C GLN A 36 -10.97 7.15 11.78
N ILE A 37 -10.77 6.99 13.08
CA ILE A 37 -9.45 6.65 13.63
C ILE A 37 -9.15 5.24 13.14
N ARG A 38 -8.37 5.15 12.05
CA ARG A 38 -7.97 3.86 11.52
C ARG A 38 -6.76 3.39 12.32
N GLN A 39 -6.98 2.43 13.21
CA GLN A 39 -5.90 1.60 13.74
C GLN A 39 -5.45 0.63 12.64
N HIS A 40 -4.83 1.17 11.60
CA HIS A 40 -4.04 0.34 10.72
C HIS A 40 -2.67 0.18 11.36
N ASN A 41 -2.15 -1.04 11.38
CA ASN A 41 -0.75 -1.25 11.71
C ASN A 41 0.07 -0.43 10.69
N PRO A 42 0.81 0.60 11.12
CA PRO A 42 1.53 1.47 10.20
C PRO A 42 2.62 0.72 9.43
N ASP A 43 3.19 -0.35 10.01
CA ASP A 43 4.16 -1.22 9.33
C ASP A 43 3.51 -2.02 8.21
N LEU A 44 2.25 -2.46 8.37
CA LEU A 44 1.50 -3.14 7.30
C LEU A 44 1.32 -2.22 6.09
N ILE A 45 0.87 -0.99 6.34
CA ILE A 45 0.66 0.01 5.28
C ILE A 45 1.97 0.34 4.58
N GLU A 46 3.02 0.58 5.36
CA GLU A 46 4.35 0.91 4.81
C GLU A 46 4.90 -0.24 3.97
N ALA A 47 4.79 -1.48 4.43
CA ALA A 47 5.22 -2.65 3.70
C ALA A 47 4.43 -2.82 2.39
N ILE A 48 3.11 -2.63 2.38
CA ILE A 48 2.29 -2.67 1.16
C ILE A 48 2.76 -1.63 0.13
N TYR A 49 3.02 -0.39 0.57
CA TYR A 49 3.40 0.69 -0.34
C TYR A 49 4.86 0.59 -0.79
N LYS A 50 5.79 0.13 0.05
CA LYS A 50 7.16 -0.21 -0.38
C LYS A 50 7.14 -1.35 -1.38
N GLY A 51 6.33 -2.38 -1.13
CA GLY A 51 6.10 -3.47 -2.08
C GLY A 51 5.76 -2.94 -3.47
N LYS A 52 4.76 -2.06 -3.54
CA LYS A 52 4.35 -1.43 -4.80
C LYS A 52 5.46 -0.58 -5.42
N PHE A 53 6.12 0.28 -4.63
CA PHE A 53 7.17 1.17 -5.11
C PHE A 53 8.31 0.41 -5.80
N TYR A 54 8.79 -0.68 -5.21
CA TYR A 54 9.87 -1.47 -5.81
C TYR A 54 9.41 -2.26 -7.03
N MET A 55 8.16 -2.75 -7.05
CA MET A 55 7.57 -3.41 -8.22
C MET A 55 7.44 -2.48 -9.42
N ASP A 56 7.10 -1.21 -9.19
CA ASP A 56 6.96 -0.21 -10.25
C ASP A 56 8.31 0.14 -10.92
N GLN A 57 9.45 -0.30 -10.37
CA GLN A 57 10.78 -0.11 -10.99
C GLN A 57 11.04 -1.05 -12.17
N LEU A 58 10.31 -2.16 -12.25
CA LEU A 58 10.44 -3.16 -13.33
C LEU A 58 11.88 -3.71 -13.52
N THR A 59 12.67 -3.74 -12.45
CA THR A 59 14.02 -4.33 -12.41
C THR A 59 14.01 -5.64 -11.61
N PRO A 60 14.98 -6.56 -11.83
CA PRO A 60 15.02 -7.82 -11.07
C PRO A 60 15.10 -7.58 -9.55
N GLU A 61 15.91 -6.59 -9.15
CA GLU A 61 16.05 -6.17 -7.77
C GLU A 61 14.76 -5.54 -7.22
N GLY A 62 14.06 -4.74 -8.04
CA GLY A 62 12.76 -4.17 -7.71
C GLY A 62 11.71 -5.27 -7.46
N PHE A 63 11.65 -6.29 -8.31
CA PHE A 63 10.79 -7.45 -8.10
C PHE A 63 11.13 -8.21 -6.81
N LYS A 64 12.41 -8.49 -6.57
CA LYS A 64 12.87 -9.19 -5.36
C LYS A 64 12.53 -8.40 -4.08
N MET A 65 12.79 -7.10 -4.07
CA MET A 65 12.48 -6.24 -2.92
C MET A 65 10.98 -6.07 -2.73
N GLY A 66 10.22 -5.91 -3.81
CA GLY A 66 8.78 -5.80 -3.74
C GLY A 66 8.12 -7.05 -3.14
N GLN A 67 8.58 -8.25 -3.54
CA GLN A 67 8.11 -9.51 -2.99
C GLN A 67 8.42 -9.62 -1.50
N LYS A 68 9.64 -9.22 -1.11
CA LYS A 68 10.03 -9.19 0.30
C LYS A 68 9.07 -8.32 1.12
N PHE A 69 8.80 -7.09 0.69
CA PHE A 69 7.90 -6.19 1.42
C PHE A 69 6.46 -6.68 1.45
N TYR A 70 5.95 -7.30 0.39
CA TYR A 70 4.62 -7.93 0.45
C TYR A 70 4.58 -9.13 1.40
N ASN A 71 5.63 -9.95 1.45
CA ASN A 71 5.72 -11.03 2.44
C ASN A 71 5.83 -10.50 3.88
N ASP A 72 6.58 -9.43 4.10
CA ASP A 72 6.64 -8.74 5.40
C ASP A 72 5.23 -8.24 5.80
N ALA A 73 4.47 -7.69 4.84
CA ALA A 73 3.08 -7.27 5.06
C ALA A 73 2.14 -8.45 5.40
N ILE A 74 2.29 -9.60 4.72
CA ILE A 74 1.53 -10.83 5.02
C ILE A 74 1.85 -11.34 6.42
N ALA A 75 3.11 -11.26 6.86
CA ALA A 75 3.51 -11.67 8.20
C ALA A 75 2.89 -10.78 9.29
N ILE A 76 2.68 -9.49 9.00
CA ILE A 76 2.04 -8.54 9.93
C ILE A 76 0.53 -8.78 10.03
N ASP A 77 -0.16 -8.91 8.90
CA ASP A 77 -1.59 -9.20 8.85
C ASP A 77 -1.92 -10.18 7.71
N PRO A 78 -1.95 -11.49 8.02
CA PRO A 78 -2.24 -12.52 7.02
C PRO A 78 -3.65 -12.42 6.43
N SER A 79 -4.56 -11.72 7.10
CA SER A 79 -5.95 -11.55 6.66
C SER A 79 -6.13 -10.39 5.67
N ASN A 80 -5.11 -9.53 5.53
CA ASN A 80 -5.18 -8.40 4.63
C ASN A 80 -5.06 -8.87 3.17
N PRO A 81 -6.01 -8.53 2.27
CA PRO A 81 -5.94 -8.97 0.88
C PRO A 81 -4.94 -8.19 0.02
N LEU A 82 -4.52 -6.99 0.44
CA LEU A 82 -3.72 -6.08 -0.39
C LEU A 82 -2.31 -6.62 -0.72
N PRO A 83 -1.56 -7.22 0.22
CA PRO A 83 -0.27 -7.82 -0.09
C PRO A 83 -0.35 -8.95 -1.12
N TYR A 84 -1.37 -9.82 -1.02
CA TYR A 84 -1.58 -10.91 -1.98
C TYR A 84 -1.92 -10.38 -3.37
N LEU A 85 -2.76 -9.34 -3.46
CA LEU A 85 -3.04 -8.67 -4.72
C LEU A 85 -1.76 -8.08 -5.33
N GLY A 86 -0.90 -7.47 -4.49
CA GLY A 86 0.40 -6.95 -4.91
C GLY A 86 1.30 -8.01 -5.51
N LEU A 87 1.40 -9.20 -4.87
CA LEU A 87 2.14 -10.34 -5.40
C LEU A 87 1.55 -10.85 -6.72
N ALA A 88 0.22 -10.97 -6.83
CA ALA A 88 -0.43 -11.45 -8.05
C ALA A 88 -0.16 -10.52 -9.24
N VAL A 89 -0.28 -9.20 -9.03
CA VAL A 89 0.07 -8.20 -10.04
C VAL A 89 1.55 -8.29 -10.41
N ALA A 90 2.43 -8.42 -9.41
CA ALA A 90 3.86 -8.55 -9.64
C ALA A 90 4.22 -9.74 -10.54
N TYR A 91 3.65 -10.92 -10.29
CA TYR A 91 3.89 -12.11 -11.11
C TYR A 91 3.35 -11.93 -12.54
N SER A 92 2.18 -11.31 -12.70
CA SER A 92 1.64 -11.00 -14.03
C SER A 92 2.54 -10.02 -14.79
N THR A 93 3.00 -8.95 -14.15
CA THR A 93 3.89 -7.97 -14.77
C THR A 93 5.26 -8.56 -15.10
N ALA A 94 5.85 -9.37 -14.20
CA ALA A 94 7.10 -10.08 -14.44
C ALA A 94 7.04 -10.95 -15.71
N GLY A 95 5.95 -11.69 -15.90
CA GLY A 95 5.73 -12.52 -17.09
C GLY A 95 5.63 -11.72 -18.39
N HIS A 96 5.06 -10.50 -18.34
CA HIS A 96 5.02 -9.60 -19.50
C HIS A 96 6.34 -8.88 -19.78
N VAL A 97 7.11 -8.59 -18.73
CA VAL A 97 8.39 -7.87 -18.82
C VAL A 97 9.56 -8.81 -19.17
N SER A 98 9.37 -10.14 -19.04
CA SER A 98 10.08 -11.35 -19.55
C SER A 98 11.60 -11.36 -19.80
N ALA A 99 12.26 -10.24 -20.11
CA ALA A 99 13.72 -10.14 -20.15
C ALA A 99 14.35 -10.02 -18.74
N VAL A 100 13.56 -9.92 -17.67
CA VAL A 100 14.04 -9.41 -16.38
C VAL A 100 13.99 -10.44 -15.23
N VAL A 101 13.23 -11.54 -15.37
CA VAL A 101 13.09 -12.56 -14.30
C VAL A 101 13.07 -13.97 -14.90
N PRO A 102 14.20 -14.70 -14.87
CA PRO A 102 14.34 -16.05 -15.44
C PRO A 102 13.39 -17.10 -14.84
N ASP A 103 13.04 -16.96 -13.55
CA ASP A 103 12.18 -17.91 -12.83
C ASP A 103 10.68 -17.80 -13.19
N ALA A 104 10.26 -16.78 -13.94
CA ALA A 104 8.87 -16.64 -14.39
C ALA A 104 8.54 -17.57 -15.59
N CYS A 105 9.56 -18.17 -16.23
CA CYS A 105 9.40 -19.05 -17.39
C CYS A 105 9.27 -20.54 -17.05
N SER A 106 9.36 -20.93 -15.77
CA SER A 106 9.41 -22.33 -15.34
C SER A 106 8.15 -22.82 -14.60
N ALA A 107 7.01 -22.14 -14.75
CA ALA A 107 5.70 -22.59 -14.27
C ALA A 107 4.81 -23.09 -15.42
#